data_AF-A0A556MQK5-F1
#
_entry.id   AF-A0A556MQK5-F1
#
_cell.length_a   1.000
_cell.length_b   1.000
_cell.length_c   1.000
_cell.angle_alpha   90.00
_cell.angle_beta   90.00
_cell.angle_gamma   90.00
#
_symmetry.space_group_name_H-M   'P 1'
#
loop_
_entity.id
_entity.type
_entity.pdbx_description
1 polymer ?
#
loop_
_entity_poly.entity_id
_entity_poly.type
_entity_poly.pdbx_seq_one_letter_code
_entity_poly.pdbx_strand_id
1 'polypeptide(L)'
;MTIKEAILKVLEENKRALTYLEVYDLIKEKQYIDWSNAKTPTDTIGAQLGDFIRKGDSRVKRSKMGGRQFLYYSSVNEDIIGMDVLTGITQSQTVKTISTPTPYKERDLHILLSTFLKSHGIDSKTIFHEKSSSSSEKHQKWIHPDMIGVAFLKLKTKEGQALQRTVNKEQTFRLNSYEIKREIKSDYELKECFFQAVSNSSWANHGYLVAFEIEPTLHDEMKRLNESFGIGIIELSSNPYQSKVHFPSKYSDLDFKTIDKLCKANPDFAKFIDQVEKILVTEDRYLLAIEKELFEMCDLILKDESASNVYCIEKNIPINSEE
;
A
#
# COMPACT_ATOMS: atom_id res chain seq x y z
N MET A 1 7.65 43.48 -26.98
CA MET A 1 7.23 42.12 -27.36
C MET A 1 5.72 42.02 -27.20
N THR A 2 5.03 41.27 -28.05
CA THR A 2 3.60 41.00 -27.85
C THR A 2 3.39 39.89 -26.82
N ILE A 3 2.19 39.81 -26.23
CA ILE A 3 1.87 38.75 -25.24
C ILE A 3 2.05 37.35 -25.84
N LYS A 4 1.69 37.16 -27.12
CA LYS A 4 1.87 35.87 -27.82
C LYS A 4 3.35 35.50 -27.98
N GLU A 5 4.18 36.45 -28.38
CA GLU A 5 5.64 36.23 -28.48
C GLU A 5 6.26 35.94 -27.12
N ALA A 6 5.80 36.63 -26.07
CA ALA A 6 6.26 36.40 -24.70
C ALA A 6 5.94 34.97 -24.22
N ILE A 7 4.72 34.49 -24.50
CA ILE A 7 4.29 33.12 -24.18
C ILE A 7 5.18 32.11 -24.91
N LEU A 8 5.35 32.23 -26.23
CA LEU A 8 6.16 31.30 -27.01
C LEU A 8 7.60 31.25 -26.50
N LYS A 9 8.19 32.43 -26.25
CA LYS A 9 9.56 32.54 -25.74
C LYS A 9 9.72 31.87 -24.36
N VAL A 10 8.76 32.07 -23.45
CA VAL A 10 8.79 31.41 -22.14
C VAL A 10 8.64 29.89 -22.27
N LEU A 11 7.77 29.40 -23.15
CA LEU A 11 7.58 27.95 -23.37
C LEU A 11 8.79 27.28 -24.05
N GLU A 12 9.53 28.00 -24.89
CA GLU A 12 10.76 27.49 -25.53
C GLU A 12 11.93 27.47 -24.57
N GLU A 13 12.15 28.55 -23.81
CA GLU A 13 13.25 28.66 -22.85
C GLU A 13 13.10 27.71 -21.66
N ASN A 14 11.86 27.34 -21.31
CA ASN A 14 11.56 26.42 -20.24
C ASN A 14 11.25 25.04 -20.81
N LYS A 15 12.20 24.11 -20.69
CA LYS A 15 12.10 22.72 -21.17
C LYS A 15 11.19 21.84 -20.29
N ARG A 16 10.05 22.38 -19.85
CA ARG A 16 9.02 21.70 -19.03
C ARG A 16 7.65 22.25 -19.36
N ALA A 17 6.58 21.52 -19.03
CA ALA A 17 5.23 22.07 -19.14
C ALA A 17 4.90 22.99 -17.97
N LEU A 18 4.12 24.03 -18.26
CA LEU A 18 3.81 25.14 -17.37
C LEU A 18 2.29 25.35 -17.29
N THR A 19 1.78 25.66 -16.11
CA THR A 19 0.43 26.21 -15.97
C THR A 19 0.37 27.64 -16.55
N TYR A 20 -0.83 28.14 -16.84
CA TYR A 20 -0.99 29.53 -17.30
C TYR A 20 -0.50 30.57 -16.27
N LEU A 21 -0.56 30.23 -14.97
CA LEU A 21 -0.05 31.07 -13.88
C LEU A 21 1.48 31.13 -13.91
N GLU A 22 2.15 29.99 -14.06
CA GLU A 22 3.61 29.96 -14.16
C GLU A 22 4.12 30.67 -15.42
N VAL A 23 3.40 30.54 -16.54
CA VAL A 23 3.73 31.31 -17.76
C VAL A 23 3.64 32.81 -17.48
N TYR A 24 2.61 33.26 -16.77
CA TYR A 24 2.48 34.67 -16.38
C TYR A 24 3.63 35.11 -15.45
N ASP A 25 3.91 34.33 -14.40
CA ASP A 25 4.95 34.66 -13.41
C ASP A 25 6.33 34.77 -14.08
N LEU A 26 6.66 33.86 -15.00
CA LEU A 26 7.91 33.89 -15.75
C LEU A 26 7.99 35.08 -16.74
N ILE A 27 6.88 35.45 -17.39
CA ILE A 27 6.82 36.65 -18.24
C ILE A 27 7.05 37.91 -17.39
N LYS A 28 6.50 37.94 -16.17
CA LYS A 28 6.66 39.05 -15.23
C LYS A 28 8.08 39.14 -14.68
N GLU A 29 8.65 38.01 -14.24
CA GLU A 29 10.03 37.92 -13.72
C GLU A 29 11.03 38.38 -14.77
N LYS A 30 10.87 37.94 -16.02
CA LYS A 30 11.74 38.31 -17.14
C LYS A 30 11.41 39.68 -17.74
N GLN A 31 10.42 40.40 -17.18
CA GLN A 31 9.98 41.73 -17.59
C GLN A 31 9.68 41.84 -19.10
N TYR A 32 9.08 40.80 -19.64
CA TYR A 32 8.81 40.65 -21.07
C TYR A 32 7.64 41.50 -21.58
N ILE A 33 6.69 41.79 -20.70
CA ILE A 33 5.50 42.61 -20.93
C ILE A 33 5.34 43.57 -19.77
N ASP A 34 5.03 44.83 -20.06
CA ASP A 34 4.60 45.79 -19.05
C ASP A 34 3.10 45.59 -18.76
N TRP A 35 2.80 45.18 -17.54
CA TRP A 35 1.43 44.89 -17.09
C TRP A 35 0.78 46.07 -16.33
N SER A 36 1.43 47.24 -16.26
CA SER A 36 0.98 48.38 -15.44
C SER A 36 -0.45 48.85 -15.73
N ASN A 37 -0.92 48.66 -16.97
CA ASN A 37 -2.27 49.05 -17.41
C ASN A 37 -3.25 47.87 -17.60
N ALA A 38 -2.84 46.65 -17.23
CA ALA A 38 -3.65 45.44 -17.47
C ALA A 38 -4.53 45.11 -16.26
N LYS A 39 -5.85 45.01 -16.48
CA LYS A 39 -6.82 44.69 -15.42
C LYS A 39 -6.77 43.23 -14.98
N THR A 40 -6.63 42.30 -15.92
CA THR A 40 -6.55 40.85 -15.66
C THR A 40 -5.45 40.18 -16.51
N PRO A 41 -4.17 40.37 -16.14
CA PRO A 41 -3.03 39.83 -16.88
C PRO A 41 -3.04 38.29 -17.02
N THR A 42 -3.38 37.58 -15.95
CA THR A 42 -3.41 36.11 -15.88
C THR A 42 -4.48 35.52 -16.79
N ASP A 43 -5.69 36.09 -16.78
CA ASP A 43 -6.78 35.69 -17.67
C ASP A 43 -6.43 35.94 -19.14
N THR A 44 -5.71 37.04 -19.41
CA THR A 44 -5.23 37.35 -20.76
C THR A 44 -4.25 36.28 -21.24
N ILE A 45 -3.32 35.82 -20.39
CA ILE A 45 -2.41 34.71 -20.72
C ILE A 45 -3.20 33.41 -20.95
N GLY A 46 -4.15 33.08 -20.07
CA GLY A 46 -5.00 31.89 -20.22
C GLY A 46 -5.81 31.89 -21.53
N ALA A 47 -6.39 33.04 -21.89
CA ALA A 47 -7.13 33.20 -23.14
C ALA A 47 -6.23 33.04 -24.37
N GLN A 48 -5.02 33.60 -24.36
CA GLN A 48 -4.06 33.46 -25.46
C GLN A 48 -3.55 32.02 -25.61
N LEU A 49 -3.25 31.34 -24.50
CA LEU A 49 -2.90 29.92 -24.48
C LEU A 49 -4.03 29.04 -25.02
N GLY A 50 -5.27 29.31 -24.61
CA GLY A 50 -6.45 28.65 -25.17
C GLY A 50 -6.66 28.91 -26.66
N ASP A 51 -6.32 30.13 -27.12
CA ASP A 51 -6.36 30.51 -28.54
C ASP A 51 -5.37 29.73 -29.39
N PHE A 52 -4.13 29.53 -28.91
CA PHE A 52 -3.14 28.70 -29.60
C PHE A 52 -3.68 27.29 -29.85
N ILE A 53 -4.30 26.69 -28.83
CA ILE A 53 -4.87 25.33 -28.95
C ILE A 53 -6.09 25.30 -29.87
N ARG A 54 -7.03 26.25 -29.74
CA ARG A 54 -8.25 26.29 -30.58
C ARG A 54 -7.95 26.55 -32.06
N LYS A 55 -6.90 27.31 -32.33
CA LYS A 55 -6.45 27.63 -33.70
C LYS A 55 -5.50 26.58 -34.27
N GLY A 56 -5.18 25.53 -33.50
CA GLY A 56 -4.30 24.45 -33.95
C GLY A 56 -2.85 24.89 -34.20
N ASP A 57 -2.35 25.88 -33.46
CA ASP A 57 -0.96 26.32 -33.59
C ASP A 57 -0.02 25.20 -33.11
N SER A 58 0.76 24.63 -34.03
CA SER A 58 1.57 23.45 -33.78
C SER A 58 2.71 23.68 -32.78
N ARG A 59 3.07 24.94 -32.52
CA ARG A 59 4.19 25.30 -31.64
C ARG A 59 3.87 25.08 -30.16
N VAL A 60 2.60 25.16 -29.77
CA VAL A 60 2.15 25.04 -28.39
C VAL A 60 1.30 23.79 -28.23
N LYS A 61 1.65 22.95 -27.27
CA LYS A 61 0.91 21.75 -26.91
C LYS A 61 0.31 21.90 -25.52
N ARG A 62 -0.75 21.12 -25.26
CA ARG A 62 -1.48 21.14 -23.99
C ARG A 62 -1.68 19.73 -23.45
N SER A 63 -1.36 19.56 -22.18
CA SER A 63 -1.63 18.36 -21.38
C SER A 63 -2.68 18.66 -20.32
N LYS A 64 -3.49 17.65 -19.95
CA LYS A 64 -4.49 17.79 -18.89
C LYS A 64 -3.89 17.33 -17.56
N MET A 65 -3.92 18.23 -16.58
CA MET A 65 -3.60 17.94 -15.19
C MET A 65 -4.92 17.85 -14.44
N GLY A 66 -5.12 16.79 -13.65
CA GLY A 66 -6.42 16.36 -13.10
C GLY A 66 -7.46 17.47 -12.84
N GLY A 67 -8.72 17.23 -13.20
CA GLY A 67 -9.80 18.22 -13.10
C GLY A 67 -9.85 19.19 -14.31
N ARG A 68 -9.93 20.50 -14.06
CA ARG A 68 -10.04 21.58 -15.09
C ARG A 68 -8.71 22.31 -15.36
N GLN A 69 -7.58 21.77 -14.90
CA GLN A 69 -6.27 22.42 -15.03
C GLN A 69 -5.51 21.90 -16.26
N PHE A 70 -4.73 22.77 -16.88
CA PHE A 70 -3.98 22.48 -18.09
C PHE A 70 -2.54 22.94 -17.98
N LEU A 71 -1.64 22.11 -18.48
CA LEU A 71 -0.22 22.42 -18.67
C LEU A 71 0.04 22.69 -20.14
N TYR A 72 0.89 23.67 -20.43
CA TYR A 72 1.26 24.10 -21.76
C TYR A 72 2.78 23.98 -21.94
N TYR A 73 3.23 23.57 -23.11
CA TYR A 73 4.64 23.44 -23.44
C TYR A 73 4.93 23.72 -24.91
N SER A 74 6.19 24.03 -25.22
CA SER A 74 6.65 24.12 -26.61
C SER A 74 6.83 22.74 -27.21
N SER A 75 6.29 22.53 -28.41
CA SER A 75 6.47 21.29 -29.19
C SER A 75 7.93 20.89 -29.42
N VAL A 76 8.86 21.85 -29.44
CA VAL A 76 10.30 21.59 -29.60
C VAL A 76 10.88 20.81 -28.40
N ASN A 77 10.23 20.92 -27.24
CA ASN A 77 10.64 20.26 -26.02
C ASN A 77 9.87 18.95 -25.77
N GLU A 78 9.05 18.49 -26.72
CA GLU A 78 8.17 17.31 -26.57
C GLU A 78 8.96 16.03 -26.25
N ASP A 79 10.15 15.85 -26.82
CA ASP A 79 11.01 14.68 -26.54
C ASP A 79 11.72 14.74 -25.17
N ILE A 80 11.82 15.93 -24.57
CA ILE A 80 12.49 16.18 -23.28
C ILE A 80 11.48 16.13 -22.13
N ILE A 81 10.22 16.46 -22.44
CA ILE A 81 9.10 16.46 -21.51
C ILE A 81 8.60 15.02 -21.41
N GLY A 82 9.06 14.31 -20.39
CA GLY A 82 8.72 12.91 -20.14
C GLY A 82 7.21 12.63 -20.13
N MET A 83 6.88 11.35 -20.32
CA MET A 83 5.49 10.84 -20.35
C MET A 83 4.68 11.20 -19.08
N ASP A 84 5.36 11.49 -17.97
CA ASP A 84 4.82 11.93 -16.68
C ASP A 84 4.17 13.32 -16.72
N VAL A 85 4.73 14.26 -17.49
CA VAL A 85 4.18 15.62 -17.64
C VAL A 85 2.97 15.67 -18.59
N LEU A 86 2.88 14.72 -19.53
CA LEU A 86 1.69 14.46 -20.37
C LEU A 86 0.49 13.93 -19.57
N THR A 87 0.72 13.41 -18.36
CA THR A 87 -0.33 12.95 -17.43
C THR A 87 -0.67 13.94 -16.32
N GLY A 88 0.04 15.07 -16.25
CA GLY A 88 -0.33 16.24 -15.46
C GLY A 88 -0.34 16.02 -13.94
N ILE A 89 0.85 15.84 -13.36
CA ILE A 89 1.05 15.82 -11.91
C ILE A 89 2.21 16.78 -11.57
N THR A 90 1.94 17.94 -10.94
CA THR A 90 2.94 18.71 -10.16
C THR A 90 2.27 19.79 -9.30
N GLN A 91 2.62 20.00 -8.03
CA GLN A 91 3.57 21.03 -7.50
C GLN A 91 3.48 21.10 -5.95
N SER A 92 4.44 21.53 -5.09
CA SER A 92 5.78 22.15 -5.21
C SER A 92 6.54 22.17 -3.84
N GLN A 93 7.88 22.04 -3.92
CA GLN A 93 9.01 22.58 -3.10
C GLN A 93 9.24 22.26 -1.60
N THR A 94 10.29 21.46 -1.32
CA THR A 94 11.59 21.92 -0.74
C THR A 94 12.72 20.99 -1.20
N VAL A 95 13.92 21.54 -1.35
CA VAL A 95 15.13 20.91 -1.92
C VAL A 95 15.57 19.67 -1.12
N LYS A 96 15.30 18.49 -1.65
CA LYS A 96 16.11 17.26 -1.49
C LYS A 96 16.09 16.54 -2.82
N THR A 97 17.24 16.08 -3.29
CA THR A 97 17.41 15.16 -4.44
C THR A 97 16.25 14.16 -4.54
N ILE A 98 15.30 14.37 -5.46
CA ILE A 98 14.14 13.49 -5.63
C ILE A 98 14.51 12.41 -6.64
N SER A 99 14.94 11.27 -6.11
CA SER A 99 14.82 9.97 -6.78
C SER A 99 13.41 9.83 -7.32
N THR A 100 13.25 9.32 -8.54
CA THR A 100 11.95 8.83 -9.07
C THR A 100 11.15 8.16 -7.96
N PRO A 101 9.87 8.51 -7.71
CA PRO A 101 9.09 7.84 -6.67
C PRO A 101 9.03 6.37 -7.03
N THR A 102 9.72 5.55 -6.24
CA THR A 102 9.69 4.11 -6.41
C THR A 102 8.25 3.67 -6.15
N PRO A 103 7.64 2.86 -7.03
CA PRO A 103 6.33 2.30 -6.75
C PRO A 103 6.39 1.59 -5.39
N TYR A 104 5.33 1.72 -4.60
CA TYR A 104 5.25 1.04 -3.31
C TYR A 104 5.42 -0.47 -3.48
N LYS A 105 6.04 -1.08 -2.49
CA LYS A 105 6.32 -2.51 -2.46
C LYS A 105 5.26 -3.22 -1.61
N GLU A 106 5.11 -4.53 -1.80
CA GLU A 106 4.25 -5.36 -0.96
C GLU A 106 4.55 -5.17 0.53
N ARG A 107 5.84 -5.02 0.86
CA ARG A 107 6.32 -4.69 2.21
C ARG A 107 5.65 -3.46 2.83
N ASP A 108 5.36 -2.42 2.04
CA ASP A 108 4.74 -1.20 2.55
C ASP A 108 3.28 -1.45 2.99
N LEU A 109 2.65 -2.54 2.53
CA LEU A 109 1.29 -2.93 2.95
C LEU A 109 1.24 -3.61 4.32
N HIS A 110 2.37 -4.08 4.86
CA HIS A 110 2.38 -4.82 6.13
C HIS A 110 1.88 -3.95 7.30
N ILE A 111 2.17 -2.64 7.32
CA ILE A 111 1.68 -1.77 8.40
C ILE A 111 0.17 -1.55 8.29
N LEU A 112 -0.38 -1.51 7.08
CA LEU A 112 -1.83 -1.38 6.86
C LEU A 112 -2.52 -2.66 7.33
N LEU A 113 -2.00 -3.82 6.93
CA LEU A 113 -2.52 -5.11 7.38
C LEU A 113 -2.38 -5.26 8.90
N SER A 114 -1.22 -4.96 9.50
CA SER A 114 -1.03 -5.01 10.96
C SER A 114 -2.04 -4.13 11.71
N THR A 115 -2.32 -2.94 11.19
CA THR A 115 -3.33 -2.02 11.76
C THR A 115 -4.74 -2.62 11.68
N PHE A 116 -5.11 -3.19 10.53
CA PHE A 116 -6.39 -3.89 10.35
C PHE A 116 -6.50 -5.11 11.27
N LEU A 117 -5.47 -5.93 11.36
CA LEU A 117 -5.46 -7.12 12.21
C LEU A 117 -5.56 -6.76 13.68
N LYS A 118 -4.88 -5.70 14.11
CA LYS A 118 -4.94 -5.24 15.50
C LYS A 118 -6.34 -4.80 15.90
N SER A 119 -7.09 -4.15 15.01
CA SER A 119 -8.49 -3.78 15.27
C SER A 119 -9.41 -5.00 15.41
N HIS A 120 -8.99 -6.14 14.88
CA HIS A 120 -9.67 -7.45 15.01
C HIS A 120 -9.11 -8.32 16.16
N GLY A 121 -8.25 -7.75 17.03
CA GLY A 121 -7.68 -8.47 18.17
C GLY A 121 -6.60 -9.49 17.80
N ILE A 122 -5.96 -9.31 16.64
CA ILE A 122 -4.87 -10.16 16.15
C ILE A 122 -3.55 -9.40 16.28
N ASP A 123 -2.63 -9.94 17.07
CA ASP A 123 -1.26 -9.45 17.19
C ASP A 123 -0.42 -10.06 16.06
N SER A 124 0.33 -9.25 15.31
CA SER A 124 0.94 -9.69 14.06
C SER A 124 2.41 -9.31 13.91
N LYS A 125 3.13 -10.13 13.15
CA LYS A 125 4.57 -9.98 12.90
C LYS A 125 4.94 -10.36 11.47
N THR A 126 5.67 -9.48 10.79
CA THR A 126 6.27 -9.79 9.50
C THR A 126 7.40 -10.80 9.64
N ILE A 127 7.39 -11.80 8.76
CA ILE A 127 8.45 -12.76 8.61
C ILE A 127 9.33 -12.34 7.43
N PHE A 128 10.56 -11.94 7.73
CA PHE A 128 11.53 -11.44 6.75
C PHE A 128 12.24 -12.64 6.10
N HIS A 129 11.97 -12.90 4.83
CA HIS A 129 12.56 -14.01 4.11
C HIS A 129 14.10 -13.93 4.05
N GLU A 130 14.65 -12.72 3.97
CA GLU A 130 16.08 -12.41 3.92
C GLU A 130 16.85 -12.83 5.19
N LYS A 131 16.15 -13.04 6.30
CA LYS A 131 16.73 -13.54 7.55
C LYS A 131 16.76 -15.07 7.63
N SER A 132 16.32 -15.76 6.58
CA SER A 132 16.24 -17.22 6.58
C SER A 132 17.57 -17.86 6.19
N SER A 133 17.94 -18.94 6.88
CA SER A 133 19.27 -19.57 6.82
C SER A 133 19.59 -20.34 5.52
N SER A 134 18.62 -20.54 4.62
CA SER A 134 18.83 -21.20 3.31
C SER A 134 19.00 -20.18 2.17
N SER A 135 20.23 -19.71 1.99
CA SER A 135 20.69 -18.76 0.98
C SER A 135 20.93 -19.38 -0.40
N SER A 136 19.89 -20.00 -0.99
CA SER A 136 19.86 -20.33 -2.42
C SER A 136 18.55 -19.87 -3.05
N GLU A 137 18.64 -18.81 -3.86
CA GLU A 137 17.57 -17.88 -4.24
C GLU A 137 16.32 -18.46 -4.95
N LYS A 138 16.36 -19.70 -5.47
CA LYS A 138 15.28 -20.20 -6.34
C LYS A 138 14.07 -20.84 -5.63
N HIS A 139 14.20 -21.29 -4.39
CA HIS A 139 13.12 -22.02 -3.69
C HIS A 139 12.43 -21.17 -2.60
N GLN A 140 12.82 -19.91 -2.42
CA GLN A 140 12.36 -19.08 -1.31
C GLN A 140 10.88 -18.66 -1.41
N LYS A 141 10.31 -18.55 -2.62
CA LYS A 141 8.92 -18.11 -2.81
C LYS A 141 7.86 -19.01 -2.16
N TRP A 142 8.22 -20.25 -1.81
CA TRP A 142 7.27 -21.31 -1.43
C TRP A 142 7.46 -21.84 0.00
N ILE A 143 8.27 -21.19 0.83
CA ILE A 143 8.73 -21.77 2.10
C ILE A 143 8.43 -20.91 3.33
N HIS A 144 7.83 -19.74 3.20
CA HIS A 144 7.42 -18.92 4.34
C HIS A 144 6.25 -18.01 3.97
N PRO A 145 5.37 -17.70 4.92
CA PRO A 145 4.42 -16.61 4.76
C PRO A 145 5.11 -15.26 4.90
N ASP A 146 4.47 -14.21 4.40
CA ASP A 146 4.93 -12.83 4.58
C ASP A 146 4.67 -12.36 6.00
N MET A 147 3.54 -12.75 6.60
CA MET A 147 3.18 -12.32 7.94
C MET A 147 2.49 -13.43 8.73
N ILE A 148 2.73 -13.46 10.04
CA ILE A 148 2.04 -14.32 10.99
C ILE A 148 1.21 -13.45 11.93
N GLY A 149 0.07 -13.96 12.41
CA GLY A 149 -0.70 -13.32 13.46
C GLY A 149 -1.28 -14.32 14.45
N VAL A 150 -1.47 -13.89 15.70
CA VAL A 150 -2.09 -14.68 16.76
C VAL A 150 -3.31 -13.95 17.31
N ALA A 151 -4.43 -14.67 17.42
CA ALA A 151 -5.61 -14.21 18.13
C ALA A 151 -5.74 -15.03 19.41
N PHE A 152 -5.84 -14.38 20.57
CA PHE A 152 -6.14 -15.07 21.83
C PHE A 152 -7.62 -14.90 22.17
N LEU A 153 -8.27 -16.01 22.55
CA LEU A 153 -9.63 -15.98 23.05
C LEU A 153 -9.63 -15.47 24.50
N LYS A 154 -10.07 -14.23 24.68
CA LYS A 154 -10.20 -13.58 25.98
C LYS A 154 -11.67 -13.58 26.42
N LEU A 155 -11.99 -14.41 27.41
CA LEU A 155 -13.29 -14.41 28.08
C LEU A 155 -13.36 -13.27 29.10
N LYS A 156 -14.57 -12.77 29.35
CA LYS A 156 -14.78 -11.62 30.25
C LYS A 156 -14.55 -11.94 31.72
N THR A 157 -14.74 -13.20 32.13
CA THR A 157 -14.62 -13.64 33.53
C THR A 157 -13.38 -14.50 33.72
N LYS A 158 -12.74 -14.36 34.89
CA LYS A 158 -11.54 -15.12 35.24
C LYS A 158 -11.84 -16.61 35.33
N GLU A 159 -12.99 -16.97 35.89
CA GLU A 159 -13.43 -18.34 36.08
C GLU A 159 -13.67 -19.04 34.74
N GLY A 160 -14.29 -18.33 33.79
CA GLY A 160 -14.51 -18.83 32.43
C GLY A 160 -13.20 -19.04 31.68
N GLN A 161 -12.29 -18.07 31.77
CA GLN A 161 -10.95 -18.18 31.17
C GLN A 161 -10.17 -19.36 31.76
N ALA A 162 -10.20 -19.53 33.08
CA ALA A 162 -9.54 -20.63 33.77
C ALA A 162 -10.10 -21.98 33.31
N LEU A 163 -11.42 -22.15 33.30
CA LEU A 163 -12.07 -23.38 32.83
C LEU A 163 -11.71 -23.70 31.38
N GLN A 164 -11.73 -22.70 30.50
CA GLN A 164 -11.37 -22.88 29.10
C GLN A 164 -9.93 -23.36 28.94
N ARG A 165 -8.98 -22.77 29.66
CA ARG A 165 -7.57 -23.21 29.62
C ARG A 165 -7.37 -24.62 30.15
N THR A 166 -8.22 -25.06 31.08
CA THR A 166 -8.16 -26.43 31.61
C THR A 166 -8.78 -27.44 30.65
N VAL A 167 -9.90 -27.11 30.02
CA VAL A 167 -10.70 -28.07 29.24
C VAL A 167 -10.32 -28.09 27.76
N ASN A 168 -9.98 -26.94 27.16
CA ASN A 168 -9.75 -26.84 25.73
C ASN A 168 -8.67 -25.81 25.37
N LYS A 169 -7.41 -26.17 25.58
CA LYS A 169 -6.24 -25.34 25.23
C LYS A 169 -6.17 -25.03 23.73
N GLU A 170 -6.60 -25.95 22.88
CA GLU A 170 -6.57 -25.73 21.43
C GLU A 170 -7.52 -24.61 21.00
N GLN A 171 -8.55 -24.28 21.77
CA GLN A 171 -9.48 -23.19 21.47
C GLN A 171 -9.08 -21.83 22.08
N THR A 172 -8.02 -21.77 22.88
CA THR A 172 -7.62 -20.50 23.53
C THR A 172 -6.90 -19.54 22.59
N PHE A 173 -6.45 -20.01 21.42
CA PHE A 173 -5.76 -19.19 20.44
C PHE A 173 -5.99 -19.66 19.00
N ARG A 174 -5.70 -18.79 18.05
CA ARG A 174 -5.66 -19.08 16.61
C ARG A 174 -4.43 -18.46 15.99
N LEU A 175 -3.67 -19.25 15.23
CA LEU A 175 -2.60 -18.74 14.38
C LEU A 175 -3.15 -18.46 12.98
N ASN A 176 -2.74 -17.31 12.44
CA ASN A 176 -3.11 -16.83 11.13
C ASN A 176 -1.82 -16.61 10.33
N SER A 177 -1.90 -16.88 9.03
CA SER A 177 -0.78 -16.75 8.11
C SER A 177 -1.24 -15.99 6.87
N TYR A 178 -0.44 -15.02 6.42
CA TYR A 178 -0.80 -14.07 5.38
C TYR A 178 0.26 -14.04 4.28
N GLU A 179 -0.19 -14.15 3.04
CA GLU A 179 0.58 -13.86 1.82
C GLU A 179 0.06 -12.53 1.25
N ILE A 180 0.93 -11.56 1.02
CA ILE A 180 0.56 -10.17 0.73
C ILE A 180 0.98 -9.82 -0.69
N LYS A 181 0.04 -9.33 -1.48
CA LYS A 181 0.23 -8.87 -2.87
C LYS A 181 -0.13 -7.42 -3.01
N ARG A 182 0.48 -6.76 -3.99
CA ARG A 182 0.14 -5.38 -4.32
C ARG A 182 -1.22 -5.30 -5.00
N GLU A 183 -1.34 -6.03 -6.10
CA GLU A 183 -2.49 -5.98 -6.99
C GLU A 183 -2.72 -7.36 -7.62
N ILE A 184 -3.97 -7.69 -7.93
CA ILE A 184 -4.35 -8.91 -8.63
C ILE A 184 -5.32 -8.53 -9.75
N LYS A 185 -4.85 -8.61 -11.01
CA LYS A 185 -5.56 -8.05 -12.18
C LYS A 185 -6.15 -9.08 -13.12
N SER A 186 -5.77 -10.34 -12.99
CA SER A 186 -6.22 -11.39 -13.90
C SER A 186 -6.49 -12.71 -13.19
N ASP A 187 -7.27 -13.58 -13.82
CA ASP A 187 -7.51 -14.94 -13.36
C ASP A 187 -6.21 -15.75 -13.20
N TYR A 188 -5.23 -15.52 -14.09
CA TYR A 188 -3.92 -16.14 -14.02
C TYR A 188 -3.14 -15.69 -12.77
N GLU A 189 -3.04 -14.38 -12.56
CA GLU A 189 -2.36 -13.80 -11.37
C GLU A 189 -3.04 -14.22 -10.08
N LEU A 190 -4.38 -14.23 -10.05
CA LEU A 190 -5.14 -14.70 -8.90
C LEU A 190 -4.78 -16.14 -8.56
N LYS A 191 -4.79 -17.05 -9.53
CA LYS A 191 -4.43 -18.46 -9.29
C LYS A 191 -3.01 -18.60 -8.81
N GLU A 192 -2.06 -17.91 -9.44
CA GLU A 192 -0.65 -17.94 -9.01
C GLU A 192 -0.49 -17.49 -7.55
N CYS A 193 -1.02 -16.32 -7.21
CA CYS A 193 -0.93 -15.77 -5.86
C CYS A 193 -1.71 -16.62 -4.83
N PHE A 194 -2.87 -17.14 -5.22
CA PHE A 194 -3.70 -17.97 -4.36
C PHE A 194 -3.01 -19.30 -4.05
N PHE A 195 -2.42 -19.98 -5.04
CA PHE A 195 -1.68 -21.22 -4.78
C PHE A 195 -0.37 -20.98 -4.03
N GLN A 196 0.24 -19.80 -4.17
CA GLN A 196 1.33 -19.39 -3.29
C GLN A 196 0.84 -19.29 -1.83
N ALA A 197 -0.30 -18.64 -1.59
CA ALA A 197 -0.91 -18.56 -0.25
C ALA A 197 -1.29 -19.95 0.30
N VAL A 198 -1.81 -20.85 -0.54
CA VAL A 198 -2.07 -22.26 -0.16
C VAL A 198 -0.77 -22.91 0.32
N SER A 199 0.31 -22.81 -0.45
CA SER A 199 1.59 -23.42 -0.07
C SER A 199 2.18 -22.82 1.22
N ASN A 200 2.12 -21.50 1.36
CA ASN A 200 2.82 -20.79 2.42
C ASN A 200 2.02 -20.67 3.73
N SER A 201 0.70 -20.83 3.67
CA SER A 201 -0.19 -20.49 4.80
C SER A 201 -1.13 -21.62 5.25
N SER A 202 -1.20 -22.77 4.56
CA SER A 202 -2.09 -23.89 4.97
C SER A 202 -1.65 -24.60 6.26
N TRP A 203 -0.48 -24.26 6.81
CA TRP A 203 -0.02 -24.82 8.09
C TRP A 203 -0.71 -24.18 9.30
N ALA A 204 -1.30 -22.98 9.15
CA ALA A 204 -1.91 -22.20 10.22
C ALA A 204 -3.41 -22.51 10.35
N ASN A 205 -4.04 -22.05 11.44
CA ASN A 205 -5.49 -22.24 11.60
C ASN A 205 -6.29 -21.51 10.52
N HIS A 206 -5.76 -20.37 10.06
CA HIS A 206 -6.38 -19.51 9.07
C HIS A 206 -5.31 -18.97 8.13
N GLY A 207 -5.36 -19.37 6.85
CA GLY A 207 -4.51 -18.85 5.80
C GLY A 207 -5.23 -17.79 4.96
N TYR A 208 -4.56 -16.69 4.64
CA TYR A 208 -5.13 -15.59 3.85
C TYR A 208 -4.21 -15.17 2.71
N LEU A 209 -4.82 -14.92 1.55
CA LEU A 209 -4.27 -14.07 0.51
C LEU A 209 -4.77 -12.64 0.76
N VAL A 210 -3.84 -11.70 0.82
CA VAL A 210 -4.13 -10.28 1.06
C VAL A 210 -3.67 -9.50 -0.16
N ALA A 211 -4.49 -8.59 -0.69
CA ALA A 211 -4.08 -7.69 -1.75
C ALA A 211 -4.59 -6.27 -1.51
N PHE A 212 -3.90 -5.25 -2.02
CA PHE A 212 -4.37 -3.87 -1.93
C PHE A 212 -5.39 -3.54 -3.02
N GLU A 213 -5.18 -4.03 -4.24
CA GLU A 213 -6.12 -3.89 -5.35
C GLU A 213 -6.51 -5.26 -5.91
N ILE A 214 -7.81 -5.54 -6.01
CA ILE A 214 -8.31 -6.76 -6.67
C ILE A 214 -9.32 -6.36 -7.75
N GLU A 215 -9.12 -6.87 -8.96
CA GLU A 215 -10.09 -6.64 -10.05
C GLU A 215 -11.48 -7.20 -9.68
N PRO A 216 -12.55 -6.37 -9.70
CA PRO A 216 -13.89 -6.78 -9.26
C PRO A 216 -14.46 -7.98 -10.04
N THR A 217 -14.03 -8.14 -11.30
CA THR A 217 -14.44 -9.25 -12.16
C THR A 217 -13.96 -10.62 -11.66
N LEU A 218 -12.99 -10.66 -10.75
CA LEU A 218 -12.42 -11.88 -10.19
C LEU A 218 -13.25 -12.48 -9.04
N HIS A 219 -14.34 -11.83 -8.62
CA HIS A 219 -15.12 -12.23 -7.43
C HIS A 219 -15.59 -13.69 -7.46
N ASP A 220 -16.15 -14.16 -8.58
CA ASP A 220 -16.64 -15.54 -8.70
C ASP A 220 -15.49 -16.57 -8.70
N GLU A 221 -14.35 -16.22 -9.28
CA GLU A 221 -13.14 -17.06 -9.27
C GLU A 221 -12.56 -17.16 -7.86
N MET A 222 -12.45 -16.03 -7.16
CA MET A 222 -12.04 -15.96 -5.75
C MET A 222 -12.94 -16.83 -4.87
N LYS A 223 -14.26 -16.75 -5.06
CA LYS A 223 -15.22 -17.58 -4.35
C LYS A 223 -14.96 -19.07 -4.59
N ARG A 224 -14.80 -19.47 -5.85
CA ARG A 224 -14.55 -20.88 -6.21
C ARG A 224 -13.26 -21.40 -5.59
N LEU A 225 -12.19 -20.61 -5.61
CA LEU A 225 -10.90 -20.96 -5.01
C LEU A 225 -11.00 -21.08 -3.48
N ASN A 226 -11.66 -20.13 -2.81
CA ASN A 226 -11.91 -20.17 -1.37
C ASN A 226 -12.71 -21.43 -0.97
N GLU A 227 -13.80 -21.73 -1.66
CA GLU A 227 -14.63 -22.93 -1.38
C GLU A 227 -13.85 -24.24 -1.58
N SER A 228 -12.94 -24.27 -2.56
CA SER A 228 -12.17 -25.47 -2.91
C SER A 228 -10.98 -25.71 -1.97
N PHE A 229 -10.28 -24.65 -1.55
CA PHE A 229 -8.97 -24.76 -0.88
C PHE A 229 -8.93 -24.11 0.51
N GLY A 230 -9.92 -23.31 0.87
CA GLY A 230 -10.06 -22.76 2.23
C GLY A 230 -9.20 -21.54 2.57
N ILE A 231 -8.39 -21.01 1.65
CA ILE A 231 -7.66 -19.75 1.87
C ILE A 231 -8.65 -18.58 1.79
N GLY A 232 -8.64 -17.74 2.82
CA GLY A 232 -9.43 -16.50 2.87
C GLY A 232 -8.83 -15.41 2.02
N ILE A 233 -9.62 -14.39 1.69
CA ILE A 233 -9.17 -13.27 0.85
C ILE A 233 -9.53 -11.94 1.53
N ILE A 234 -8.51 -11.10 1.71
CA ILE A 234 -8.62 -9.76 2.30
C ILE A 234 -8.18 -8.73 1.25
N GLU A 235 -9.03 -7.75 1.01
CA GLU A 235 -8.69 -6.55 0.23
C GLU A 235 -8.38 -5.40 1.20
N LEU A 236 -7.15 -4.90 1.16
CA LEU A 236 -6.72 -3.78 1.99
C LEU A 236 -7.24 -2.45 1.44
N SER A 237 -7.41 -1.50 2.34
CA SER A 237 -7.70 -0.11 2.00
C SER A 237 -6.60 0.80 2.55
N SER A 238 -6.42 1.97 1.91
CA SER A 238 -5.55 3.03 2.43
C SER A 238 -5.99 3.49 3.83
N ASN A 239 -7.27 3.34 4.13
CA ASN A 239 -7.79 3.33 5.49
C ASN A 239 -7.90 1.86 5.97
N PRO A 240 -6.99 1.37 6.83
CA PRO A 240 -7.01 -0.02 7.29
C PRO A 240 -8.33 -0.46 7.88
N TYR A 241 -9.08 0.43 8.53
CA TYR A 241 -10.38 0.12 9.16
C TYR A 241 -11.51 -0.13 8.15
N GLN A 242 -11.30 0.24 6.89
CA GLN A 242 -12.21 -0.02 5.77
C GLN A 242 -11.77 -1.22 4.92
N SER A 243 -10.70 -1.92 5.30
CA SER A 243 -10.28 -3.14 4.60
C SER A 243 -11.37 -4.21 4.69
N LYS A 244 -11.54 -4.98 3.62
CA LYS A 244 -12.66 -5.92 3.46
C LYS A 244 -12.17 -7.36 3.42
N VAL A 245 -12.79 -8.20 4.25
CA VAL A 245 -12.69 -9.65 4.08
C VAL A 245 -13.74 -10.07 3.05
N HIS A 246 -13.33 -10.37 1.82
CA HIS A 246 -14.25 -10.87 0.79
C HIS A 246 -14.73 -12.27 1.10
N PHE A 247 -13.79 -13.14 1.51
CA PHE A 247 -14.09 -14.51 1.89
C PHE A 247 -13.28 -14.89 3.14
N PRO A 248 -13.93 -15.42 4.19
CA PRO A 248 -13.22 -15.89 5.37
C PRO A 248 -12.41 -17.14 5.03
N SER A 249 -11.29 -17.35 5.71
CA SER A 249 -10.55 -18.61 5.60
C SER A 249 -11.29 -19.74 6.32
N LYS A 250 -11.14 -20.95 5.81
CA LYS A 250 -11.62 -22.16 6.47
C LYS A 250 -10.64 -22.55 7.58
N TYR A 251 -11.18 -22.90 8.75
CA TYR A 251 -10.38 -23.41 9.85
C TYR A 251 -9.63 -24.68 9.45
N SER A 252 -8.36 -24.77 9.83
CA SER A 252 -7.51 -25.94 9.69
C SER A 252 -6.74 -26.24 11.00
N ASP A 253 -6.32 -27.49 11.17
CA ASP A 253 -5.43 -27.88 12.27
C ASP A 253 -4.00 -27.40 11.98
N LEU A 254 -3.21 -27.18 13.04
CA LEU A 254 -1.82 -26.73 12.89
C LEU A 254 -0.93 -27.86 12.36
N ASP A 255 -0.19 -27.58 11.28
CA ASP A 255 0.84 -28.50 10.78
C ASP A 255 2.19 -28.24 11.48
N PHE A 256 2.40 -28.95 12.59
CA PHE A 256 3.62 -28.84 13.38
C PHE A 256 4.91 -29.22 12.61
N LYS A 257 4.82 -30.06 11.56
CA LYS A 257 6.01 -30.37 10.75
C LYS A 257 6.46 -29.14 9.96
N THR A 258 5.51 -28.37 9.44
CA THR A 258 5.80 -27.12 8.73
C THR A 258 6.22 -26.03 9.72
N ILE A 259 5.58 -25.92 10.88
CA ILE A 259 6.00 -25.00 11.95
C ILE A 259 7.45 -25.26 12.37
N ASP A 260 7.84 -26.51 12.63
CA ASP A 260 9.22 -26.86 13.02
C ASP A 260 10.24 -26.48 11.94
N LYS A 261 9.90 -26.70 10.65
CA LYS A 261 10.73 -26.25 9.53
C LYS A 261 10.88 -24.73 9.48
N LEU A 262 9.78 -24.00 9.69
CA LEU A 262 9.78 -22.53 9.71
C LEU A 262 10.62 -21.98 10.88
N CYS A 263 10.50 -22.57 12.07
CA CYS A 263 11.32 -22.20 13.23
C CYS A 263 12.82 -22.41 12.97
N LYS A 264 13.20 -23.51 12.30
CA LYS A 264 14.60 -23.76 11.91
C LYS A 264 15.09 -22.80 10.84
N ALA A 265 14.21 -22.41 9.92
CA ALA A 265 14.55 -21.54 8.81
C ALA A 265 14.68 -20.08 9.25
N ASN A 266 13.77 -19.58 10.10
CA ASN A 266 13.64 -18.16 10.42
C ASN A 266 13.63 -17.90 11.95
N PRO A 267 14.67 -17.25 12.50
CA PRO A 267 14.75 -16.97 13.93
C PRO A 267 13.64 -16.05 14.47
N ASP A 268 13.12 -15.13 13.65
CA ASP A 268 12.05 -14.22 14.08
C ASP A 268 10.71 -14.97 14.18
N PHE A 269 10.46 -15.91 13.26
CA PHE A 269 9.33 -16.85 13.36
C PHE A 269 9.44 -17.71 14.63
N ALA A 270 10.62 -18.30 14.88
CA ALA A 270 10.84 -19.12 16.08
C ALA A 270 10.58 -18.34 17.38
N LYS A 271 11.08 -17.10 17.46
CA LYS A 271 10.82 -16.22 18.62
C LYS A 271 9.34 -15.88 18.79
N PHE A 272 8.60 -15.69 17.69
CA PHE A 272 7.16 -15.43 17.75
C PHE A 272 6.41 -16.64 18.31
N ILE A 273 6.71 -17.85 17.83
CA ILE A 273 6.10 -19.08 18.33
C ILE A 273 6.46 -19.32 19.81
N ASP A 274 7.71 -19.07 20.21
CA ASP A 274 8.16 -19.13 21.62
C ASP A 274 7.35 -18.18 22.53
N GLN A 275 7.09 -16.95 22.09
CA GLN A 275 6.29 -16.01 22.87
C GLN A 275 4.81 -16.39 22.94
N VAL A 276 4.25 -16.95 21.86
CA VAL A 276 2.90 -17.51 21.89
C VAL A 276 2.80 -18.67 22.88
N GLU A 277 3.76 -19.61 22.87
CA GLU A 277 3.82 -20.73 23.81
C GLU A 277 3.86 -20.24 25.25
N LYS A 278 4.74 -19.28 25.55
CA LYS A 278 4.85 -18.68 26.89
C LYS A 278 3.52 -18.12 27.38
N ILE A 279 2.78 -17.40 26.54
CA ILE A 279 1.46 -16.86 26.90
C ILE A 279 0.46 -18.00 27.22
N LEU A 280 0.51 -19.10 26.49
CA LEU A 280 -0.41 -20.24 26.67
C LEU A 280 -0.15 -21.02 27.96
N VAL A 281 1.11 -21.11 28.41
CA VAL A 281 1.50 -21.89 29.60
C VAL A 281 1.62 -21.05 30.87
N THR A 282 1.68 -19.73 30.75
CA THR A 282 1.93 -18.82 31.87
C THR A 282 0.74 -18.64 32.80
N GLU A 283 1.03 -18.62 34.10
CA GLU A 283 0.07 -18.25 35.15
C GLU A 283 -0.35 -16.79 35.06
N ASP A 284 -1.61 -16.49 35.41
CA ASP A 284 -2.21 -15.15 35.27
C ASP A 284 -1.39 -13.99 35.86
N ARG A 285 -0.63 -14.25 36.94
CA ARG A 285 0.18 -13.22 37.61
C ARG A 285 1.33 -12.66 36.75
N TYR A 286 1.81 -13.42 35.76
CA TYR A 286 2.89 -12.99 34.86
C TYR A 286 2.40 -12.70 33.45
N LEU A 287 1.14 -13.00 33.14
CA LEU A 287 0.59 -12.92 31.79
C LEU A 287 0.70 -11.52 31.19
N LEU A 288 0.44 -10.47 31.98
CA LEU A 288 0.54 -9.08 31.50
C LEU A 288 1.95 -8.69 31.06
N ALA A 289 2.99 -9.22 31.72
CA ALA A 289 4.37 -8.93 31.35
C ALA A 289 4.72 -9.59 30.02
N ILE A 290 4.31 -10.85 29.82
CA ILE A 290 4.58 -11.60 28.58
C ILE A 290 3.73 -11.08 27.42
N GLU A 291 2.47 -10.71 27.65
CA GLU A 291 1.64 -10.04 26.64
C GLU A 291 2.29 -8.72 26.17
N LYS A 292 2.94 -7.99 27.08
CA LYS A 292 3.69 -6.78 26.73
C LYS A 292 4.93 -7.10 25.89
N GLU A 293 5.67 -8.16 26.20
CA GLU A 293 6.79 -8.61 25.37
C GLU A 293 6.34 -9.00 23.96
N LEU A 294 5.21 -9.73 23.84
CA LEU A 294 4.61 -10.04 22.54
C LEU A 294 4.22 -8.75 21.79
N PHE A 295 3.61 -7.79 22.48
CA PHE A 295 3.25 -6.52 21.86
C PHE A 295 4.48 -5.74 21.35
N GLU A 296 5.55 -5.70 22.15
CA GLU A 296 6.80 -5.00 21.81
C GLU A 296 7.53 -5.66 20.61
N MET A 297 7.35 -6.97 20.38
CA MET A 297 7.91 -7.64 19.20
C MET A 297 7.04 -7.54 17.95
N CYS A 298 5.74 -7.28 18.09
CA CYS A 298 4.81 -7.16 16.96
C CYS A 298 5.15 -5.98 16.06
N ASP A 299 4.58 -5.98 14.86
CA ASP A 299 4.79 -4.88 13.92
C ASP A 299 4.03 -3.62 14.35
N LEU A 300 4.55 -2.48 13.90
CA LEU A 300 3.96 -1.18 14.17
C LEU A 300 2.53 -1.12 13.65
N ILE A 301 1.72 -0.31 14.33
CA ILE A 301 0.34 -0.02 13.97
C ILE A 301 0.17 1.49 13.81
N LEU A 302 -0.69 1.87 12.88
CA LEU A 302 -1.10 3.26 12.70
C LEU A 302 -2.18 3.57 13.75
N LYS A 303 -2.08 4.75 14.36
CA LYS A 303 -2.94 5.12 15.49
C LYS A 303 -4.36 5.48 15.06
N ASP A 304 -4.48 6.09 13.89
CA ASP A 304 -5.70 6.65 13.35
C ASP A 304 -5.61 6.77 11.82
N GLU A 305 -6.72 7.19 11.22
CA GLU A 305 -6.84 7.43 9.78
C GLU A 305 -5.90 8.52 9.27
N SER A 306 -5.64 9.57 10.07
CA SER A 306 -4.72 10.63 9.67
C SER A 306 -3.29 10.11 9.53
N ALA A 307 -2.83 9.27 10.46
CA ALA A 307 -1.55 8.58 10.36
C ALA A 307 -1.49 7.65 9.14
N SER A 308 -2.60 6.99 8.81
CA SER A 308 -2.72 6.10 7.65
C SER A 308 -2.59 6.88 6.33
N ASN A 309 -3.25 8.03 6.22
CA ASN A 309 -3.15 8.92 5.06
C ASN A 309 -1.73 9.44 4.88
N VAL A 310 -1.08 9.92 5.95
CA VAL A 310 0.32 10.38 5.91
C VAL A 310 1.24 9.25 5.44
N TYR A 311 1.05 8.04 5.96
CA TYR A 311 1.84 6.88 5.57
C TYR A 311 1.65 6.52 4.09
N CYS A 312 0.40 6.50 3.60
CA CYS A 312 0.11 6.19 2.20
C CYS A 312 0.75 7.23 1.25
N ILE A 313 0.68 8.52 1.59
CA ILE A 313 1.37 9.58 0.84
C ILE A 313 2.89 9.34 0.83
N GLU A 314 3.49 9.08 2.00
CA GLU A 314 4.94 8.87 2.12
C GLU A 314 5.42 7.66 1.29
N LYS A 315 4.63 6.59 1.26
CA LYS A 315 4.96 5.35 0.55
C LYS A 315 4.49 5.31 -0.90
N ASN A 316 3.76 6.32 -1.37
CA ASN A 316 3.10 6.31 -2.67
C ASN A 316 2.08 5.17 -2.83
N ILE A 317 1.40 4.79 -1.74
CA ILE A 317 0.26 3.88 -1.78
C ILE A 317 -0.97 4.69 -2.21
N PRO A 318 -1.79 4.21 -3.17
CA PRO A 318 -3.01 4.90 -3.59
C PRO A 318 -3.93 5.17 -2.39
N ILE A 319 -4.59 6.33 -2.40
CA ILE A 319 -5.59 6.67 -1.38
C ILE A 319 -6.95 6.46 -2.01
N ASN A 320 -7.75 5.61 -1.38
CA ASN A 320 -9.12 5.37 -1.79
C ASN A 320 -9.90 6.67 -1.58
N SER A 321 -10.41 7.27 -2.67
CA SER A 321 -11.28 8.44 -2.57
C SER A 321 -12.57 8.03 -1.86
N GLU A 322 -12.93 8.76 -0.80
CA GLU A 322 -14.26 8.66 -0.20
C GLU A 322 -15.31 8.89 -1.31
N GLU A 323 -16.08 7.85 -1.64
CA GLU A 323 -17.31 8.00 -2.44
C GLU A 323 -18.46 8.57 -1.60
#